data_AF-A0A3N0XHG0-F1
#
_entry.id   AF-A0A3N0XHG0-F1
#
_cell.length_a   1.000
_cell.length_b   1.000
_cell.length_c   1.000
_cell.angle_alpha   90.00
_cell.angle_beta   90.00
_cell.angle_gamma   90.00
#
_symmetry.space_group_name_H-M   'P 1'
#
loop_
_entity.id
_entity.type
_entity.pdbx_description
1 polymer ?
#
loop_
_entity_poly.entity_id
_entity_poly.type
_entity_poly.pdbx_seq_one_letter_code
_entity_poly.pdbx_strand_id
1 'polypeptide(L)'
;MRRKAEISLTTAEKHTKLNHSREEPASMKTVLCVAFLVVALCLVCEAVQVQEGDFSFSLDSVKVFQQLTDQQKPQTQNPRLAKTSYFSVCSNPTLPQEFVPLCMQKGATMSLARLASVNVDICEICAFAACTGC
;
A
#
# COMPACT_ATOMS: atom_id res chain seq x y z
N MET A 1 -25.62 8.13 -11.02
CA MET A 1 -24.16 8.39 -11.05
C MET A 1 -23.81 9.58 -10.14
N ARG A 2 -23.65 9.39 -8.82
CA ARG A 2 -23.06 10.41 -7.90
C ARG A 2 -22.89 9.97 -6.42
N ARG A 3 -23.10 8.70 -6.05
CA ARG A 3 -23.03 8.25 -4.64
C ARG A 3 -21.69 7.63 -4.20
N LYS A 4 -20.70 7.49 -5.08
CA LYS A 4 -19.40 6.88 -4.74
C LYS A 4 -18.32 7.88 -4.28
N ALA A 5 -18.58 9.19 -4.38
CA ALA A 5 -17.60 10.22 -4.02
C ALA A 5 -17.67 10.65 -2.54
N GLU A 6 -18.78 10.42 -1.83
CA GLU A 6 -18.91 10.83 -0.41
C GLU A 6 -18.32 9.82 0.59
N ILE A 7 -18.10 8.57 0.19
CA ILE A 7 -17.70 7.52 1.15
C ILE A 7 -16.20 7.61 1.47
N SER A 8 -15.36 8.07 0.54
CA SER A 8 -13.91 8.18 0.75
C SER A 8 -13.50 9.29 1.72
N LEU A 9 -14.31 10.34 1.90
CA LEU A 9 -13.98 11.42 2.85
C LEU A 9 -14.18 11.01 4.31
N THR A 10 -15.03 10.03 4.57
CA THR A 10 -15.44 9.66 5.94
C THR A 10 -14.44 8.79 6.69
N THR A 11 -13.45 8.20 6.00
CA THR A 11 -12.43 7.37 6.68
C THR A 11 -11.34 8.23 7.32
N ALA A 12 -11.05 9.41 6.75
CA ALA A 12 -10.14 10.39 7.36
C ALA A 12 -10.77 11.07 8.59
N GLU A 13 -12.09 11.32 8.59
CA GLU A 13 -12.78 11.86 9.78
C GLU A 13 -12.94 10.83 10.92
N LYS A 14 -13.04 9.53 10.60
CA LYS A 14 -13.29 8.51 11.64
C LYS A 14 -12.08 8.25 12.53
N HIS A 15 -10.86 8.44 12.03
CA HIS A 15 -9.65 8.33 12.85
C HIS A 15 -9.43 9.52 13.79
N THR A 16 -10.00 10.70 13.48
CA THR A 16 -9.95 11.89 14.35
C THR A 16 -11.01 11.87 15.46
N LYS A 17 -11.89 10.86 15.49
CA LYS A 17 -12.96 10.71 16.49
C LYS A 17 -12.57 9.83 17.68
N LEU A 18 -11.34 9.31 17.73
CA LEU A 18 -10.85 8.46 18.81
C LEU A 18 -9.62 9.02 19.54
N ASN A 19 -9.48 10.35 19.66
CA ASN A 19 -8.52 10.95 20.61
C ASN A 19 -9.13 12.12 21.40
N HIS A 20 -10.47 12.16 21.52
CA HIS A 20 -11.16 13.08 22.42
C HIS A 20 -11.26 12.50 23.83
N SER A 21 -10.13 12.09 24.41
CA SER A 21 -10.07 11.78 25.84
C SER A 21 -8.78 12.28 26.44
N ARG A 22 -8.96 13.36 27.22
CA ARG A 22 -8.09 13.85 28.29
C ARG A 22 -6.96 14.80 27.86
N GLU A 23 -7.34 16.00 27.42
CA GLU A 23 -6.46 17.16 27.57
C GLU A 23 -6.50 17.64 29.04
N GLU A 24 -5.48 17.27 29.81
CA GLU A 24 -4.99 18.07 30.95
C GLU A 24 -4.60 19.47 30.45
N PRO A 25 -4.63 20.53 31.28
CA PRO A 25 -4.25 21.88 30.87
C PRO A 25 -2.74 21.95 30.57
N ALA A 26 -2.35 21.58 29.35
CA ALA A 26 -0.99 21.74 28.86
C ALA A 26 -0.69 23.24 28.67
N SER A 27 0.46 23.70 29.17
CA SER A 27 0.94 25.07 28.98
C SER A 27 0.87 25.46 27.49
N MET A 28 0.45 26.69 27.15
CA MET A 28 0.34 27.19 25.76
C MET A 28 1.59 26.91 24.89
N LYS A 29 2.76 26.86 25.55
CA LYS A 29 4.05 26.57 24.95
C LYS A 29 4.15 25.10 24.51
N THR A 30 3.65 24.19 25.35
CA THR A 30 3.60 22.75 25.08
C THR A 30 2.67 22.44 23.92
N VAL A 31 1.50 23.08 23.86
CA VAL A 31 0.56 22.91 22.75
C VAL A 31 1.20 23.35 21.44
N LEU A 32 1.90 24.48 21.43
CA LEU A 32 2.60 24.97 20.24
C LEU A 32 3.72 24.00 19.81
N CYS A 33 4.53 23.51 20.74
CA CYS A 33 5.58 22.54 20.44
C CYS A 33 5.03 21.24 19.86
N VAL A 34 3.97 20.69 20.46
CA VAL A 34 3.31 19.46 19.97
C VAL A 34 2.73 19.69 18.59
N ALA A 35 2.05 20.82 18.36
CA ALA A 35 1.50 21.16 17.04
C ALA A 35 2.60 21.27 15.97
N PHE A 36 3.73 21.91 16.27
CA PHE A 36 4.86 21.99 15.34
C PHE A 36 5.48 20.63 15.04
N LEU A 37 5.62 19.76 16.04
CA LEU A 37 6.13 18.40 15.86
C LEU A 37 5.20 17.56 14.98
N VAL A 38 3.88 17.67 15.19
CA VAL A 38 2.88 16.97 14.37
C VAL A 38 2.90 17.49 12.94
N VAL A 39 2.94 18.81 12.73
CA VAL A 39 3.05 19.40 11.38
C VAL A 39 4.32 18.95 10.69
N ALA A 40 5.47 18.97 11.39
CA ALA A 40 6.72 18.48 10.85
C ALA A 40 6.65 16.99 10.47
N LEU A 41 6.01 16.14 11.28
CA LEU A 41 5.76 14.73 10.94
C LEU A 41 4.87 14.61 9.69
N CYS A 42 3.76 15.33 9.64
CA CYS A 42 2.84 15.29 8.50
C CYS A 42 3.50 15.74 7.19
N LEU A 43 4.48 16.65 7.24
CA LEU A 43 5.25 17.08 6.07
C LEU A 43 6.25 16.03 5.59
N VAL A 44 6.63 15.07 6.45
CA VAL A 44 7.57 13.99 6.13
C VAL A 44 6.84 12.69 5.78
N CYS A 45 5.57 12.54 6.18
CA CYS A 45 4.72 11.42 5.79
C CYS A 45 4.29 11.54 4.31
N GLU A 46 5.16 11.14 3.40
CA GLU A 46 4.79 10.83 2.02
C GLU A 46 4.05 9.47 1.96
N ALA A 47 3.24 9.25 0.93
CA ALA A 47 2.57 7.97 0.77
C ALA A 47 3.58 6.91 0.35
N VAL A 48 3.76 5.86 1.16
CA VAL A 48 4.69 4.79 0.83
C VAL A 48 4.30 4.08 -0.47
N GLN A 49 5.27 3.96 -1.37
CA GLN A 49 5.17 3.25 -2.64
C GLN A 49 6.17 2.09 -2.65
N VAL A 50 5.97 1.10 -3.51
CA VAL A 50 6.87 -0.03 -3.74
C VAL A 50 7.39 0.06 -5.16
N GLN A 51 8.71 0.08 -5.33
CA GLN A 51 9.38 0.19 -6.61
C GLN A 51 9.92 -1.16 -7.07
N GLU A 52 9.63 -1.53 -8.31
CA GLU A 52 10.19 -2.70 -8.99
C GLU A 52 10.60 -2.32 -10.40
N GLY A 53 11.92 -2.22 -10.62
CA GLY A 53 12.47 -1.69 -11.86
C GLY A 53 12.02 -0.25 -12.09
N ASP A 54 11.42 0.01 -13.25
CA ASP A 54 10.96 1.34 -13.67
C ASP A 54 9.51 1.65 -13.22
N PHE A 55 8.88 0.74 -12.47
CA PHE A 55 7.50 0.87 -12.03
C PHE A 55 7.41 1.14 -10.53
N SER A 56 6.50 2.04 -10.16
CA SER A 56 6.17 2.35 -8.77
C SER A 56 4.71 1.99 -8.50
N PHE A 57 4.45 1.30 -7.41
CA PHE A 57 3.14 0.81 -7.02
C PHE A 57 2.75 1.33 -5.65
N SER A 58 1.50 1.75 -5.50
CA SER A 58 1.02 2.13 -4.18
C SER A 58 0.89 0.92 -3.28
N LEU A 59 1.19 1.10 -2.00
CA LEU A 59 1.18 0.04 -1.00
C LEU A 59 -0.19 -0.67 -0.94
N ASP A 60 -1.30 0.07 -1.07
CA ASP A 60 -2.65 -0.48 -1.23
C ASP A 60 -2.81 -1.37 -2.47
N SER A 61 -2.22 -0.97 -3.60
CA SER A 61 -2.30 -1.74 -4.84
C SER A 61 -1.53 -3.06 -4.73
N VAL A 62 -0.34 -3.03 -4.10
CA VAL A 62 0.46 -4.23 -3.83
C VAL A 62 -0.30 -5.17 -2.89
N LYS A 63 -0.99 -4.64 -1.87
CA LYS A 63 -1.83 -5.43 -0.97
C LYS A 63 -2.95 -6.15 -1.71
N VAL A 64 -3.66 -5.46 -2.60
CA VAL A 64 -4.70 -6.09 -3.46
C VAL A 64 -4.09 -7.15 -4.37
N PHE A 65 -2.93 -6.87 -4.97
CA PHE A 65 -2.22 -7.82 -5.82
C PHE A 65 -1.82 -9.11 -5.07
N GLN A 66 -1.34 -8.98 -3.83
CA GLN A 66 -1.00 -10.12 -2.98
C GLN A 66 -2.23 -10.96 -2.63
N GLN A 67 -3.35 -10.30 -2.31
CA GLN A 67 -4.61 -11.01 -2.07
C GLN A 67 -5.04 -11.81 -3.30
N LEU A 68 -4.99 -11.23 -4.51
CA LEU A 68 -5.30 -11.94 -5.74
C LEU A 68 -4.35 -13.14 -5.95
N THR A 69 -3.06 -12.93 -5.72
CA THR A 69 -2.04 -13.98 -5.84
C THR A 69 -2.29 -15.14 -4.86
N ASP A 70 -2.66 -14.85 -3.62
CA ASP A 70 -2.98 -15.86 -2.61
C ASP A 70 -4.27 -16.63 -2.92
N GLN A 71 -5.31 -15.96 -3.43
CA GLN A 71 -6.53 -16.63 -3.90
C GLN A 71 -6.26 -17.59 -5.07
N GLN A 72 -5.25 -17.27 -5.87
CA GLN A 72 -4.88 -18.03 -7.06
C GLN A 72 -3.71 -18.98 -6.80
N LYS A 73 -3.24 -19.08 -5.55
CA LYS A 73 -2.15 -19.94 -5.15
C LYS A 73 -2.61 -21.40 -5.18
N PRO A 74 -1.98 -22.26 -5.99
CA PRO A 74 -2.27 -23.68 -5.97
C PRO A 74 -1.90 -24.25 -4.60
N GLN A 75 -2.73 -25.16 -4.07
CA GLN A 75 -2.51 -25.84 -2.79
C GLN A 75 -1.16 -26.60 -2.75
N THR A 76 -0.62 -26.95 -3.91
CA THR A 76 0.72 -27.52 -4.08
C THR A 76 1.74 -26.44 -4.46
N GLN A 77 2.85 -26.37 -3.72
CA GLN A 77 3.96 -25.40 -3.91
C GLN A 77 4.84 -25.70 -5.15
N ASN A 78 4.23 -26.01 -6.29
CA ASN A 78 5.00 -26.25 -7.52
C ASN A 78 5.35 -24.88 -8.16
N PRO A 79 6.64 -24.56 -8.34
CA PRO A 79 7.07 -23.28 -8.93
C PRO A 79 6.53 -23.07 -10.35
N ARG A 80 6.27 -24.15 -11.10
CA ARG A 80 5.64 -24.06 -12.43
C ARG A 80 4.19 -23.58 -12.34
N LEU A 81 3.49 -23.93 -11.27
CA LEU A 81 2.10 -23.51 -11.04
C LEU A 81 2.03 -22.07 -10.50
N ALA A 82 3.04 -21.62 -9.75
CA ALA A 82 3.17 -20.20 -9.38
C ALA A 82 3.33 -19.30 -10.62
N LYS A 83 4.09 -19.75 -11.64
CA LYS A 83 4.20 -19.01 -12.90
C LYS A 83 2.85 -18.86 -13.62
N THR A 84 2.03 -19.91 -13.60
CA THR A 84 0.68 -19.85 -14.18
C THR A 84 -0.30 -19.02 -13.35
N SER A 85 -0.13 -18.95 -12.02
CA SER A 85 -0.99 -18.13 -11.16
C SER A 85 -0.76 -16.64 -11.42
N TYR A 86 0.46 -16.18 -11.66
CA TYR A 86 0.69 -14.76 -11.99
C TYR A 86 0.03 -14.35 -13.32
N PHE A 87 0.00 -15.24 -14.32
CA PHE A 87 -0.71 -14.97 -15.56
C PHE A 87 -2.24 -14.89 -15.36
N SER A 88 -2.79 -15.73 -14.48
CA SER A 88 -4.21 -15.62 -14.13
C SER A 88 -4.51 -14.35 -13.33
N VAL A 89 -3.57 -13.89 -12.47
CA VAL A 89 -3.71 -12.60 -11.76
C VAL A 89 -3.72 -11.44 -12.74
N CYS A 90 -2.87 -11.48 -13.78
CA CYS A 90 -2.86 -10.49 -14.85
C CYS A 90 -4.15 -10.45 -15.68
N SER A 91 -4.95 -11.53 -15.70
CA SER A 91 -6.23 -11.59 -16.41
C SER A 91 -7.42 -11.24 -15.49
N ASN A 92 -7.18 -10.92 -14.22
CA ASN A 92 -8.23 -10.62 -13.27
C ASN A 92 -8.73 -9.17 -13.47
N PRO A 93 -10.05 -8.94 -13.64
CA PRO A 93 -10.60 -7.59 -13.83
C PRO A 93 -10.47 -6.69 -12.58
N THR A 94 -10.15 -7.26 -11.43
CA THR A 94 -9.91 -6.54 -10.16
C THR A 94 -8.46 -6.11 -9.99
N LEU A 95 -7.59 -6.46 -10.94
CA LEU A 95 -6.19 -6.09 -10.90
C LEU A 95 -6.04 -4.56 -10.95
N PRO A 96 -5.28 -3.94 -10.02
CA PRO A 96 -5.02 -2.51 -10.09
C PRO A 96 -4.32 -2.10 -11.39
N GLN A 97 -4.73 -0.96 -11.94
CA GLN A 97 -4.32 -0.54 -13.29
C GLN A 97 -2.81 -0.33 -13.43
N GLU A 98 -2.13 0.00 -12.34
CA GLU A 98 -0.67 0.11 -12.26
C GLU A 98 0.06 -1.17 -12.70
N PHE A 99 -0.52 -2.35 -12.47
CA PHE A 99 0.11 -3.65 -12.81
C PHE A 99 -0.10 -4.08 -14.26
N VAL A 100 -1.05 -3.47 -14.97
CA VAL A 100 -1.33 -3.79 -16.39
C VAL A 100 -0.09 -3.63 -17.27
N PRO A 101 0.68 -2.52 -17.23
CA PRO A 101 1.89 -2.40 -18.03
C PRO A 101 2.97 -3.43 -17.63
N LEU A 102 3.08 -3.77 -16.33
CA LEU A 102 3.96 -4.86 -15.88
C LEU A 102 3.56 -6.20 -16.51
N CYS A 103 2.27 -6.54 -16.51
CA CYS A 103 1.76 -7.79 -17.08
C CYS A 103 2.04 -7.92 -18.59
N MET A 104 2.18 -6.81 -19.32
CA MET A 104 2.54 -6.79 -20.74
C MET A 104 4.06 -6.90 -20.99
N GLN A 105 4.89 -6.73 -19.95
CA GLN A 105 6.34 -6.76 -20.09
C GLN A 105 6.87 -8.19 -20.22
N LYS A 106 7.90 -8.37 -21.06
CA LYS A 106 8.64 -9.64 -21.12
C LYS A 106 9.37 -9.86 -19.80
N GLY A 107 9.04 -10.94 -19.10
CA GLY A 107 9.63 -11.26 -17.79
C GLY A 107 8.81 -10.81 -16.58
N ALA A 108 7.57 -10.34 -16.80
CA ALA A 108 6.63 -9.93 -15.74
C ALA A 108 6.49 -10.93 -14.59
N THR A 109 6.63 -12.22 -14.87
CA THR A 109 6.50 -13.27 -13.84
C THR A 109 7.55 -13.17 -12.75
N MET A 110 8.75 -12.66 -13.02
CA MET A 110 9.75 -12.47 -11.95
C MET A 110 9.49 -11.21 -11.12
N SER A 111 9.11 -10.10 -11.75
CA SER A 111 8.76 -8.87 -11.02
C SER A 111 7.53 -9.11 -10.16
N LEU A 112 6.49 -9.74 -10.70
CA LEU A 112 5.29 -10.12 -9.95
C LEU A 112 5.60 -11.08 -8.78
N ALA A 113 6.54 -12.01 -8.96
CA ALA A 113 6.97 -12.89 -7.88
C ALA A 113 7.70 -12.13 -6.76
N ARG A 114 8.54 -11.15 -7.09
CA ARG A 114 9.19 -10.27 -6.11
C ARG A 114 8.18 -9.44 -5.36
N LEU A 115 7.24 -8.81 -6.06
CA LEU A 115 6.14 -8.07 -5.44
C LEU A 115 5.27 -8.93 -4.51
N ALA A 116 5.02 -10.18 -4.89
CA ALA A 116 4.30 -11.12 -4.03
C ALA A 116 5.09 -11.51 -2.77
N SER A 117 6.41 -11.33 -2.76
CA SER A 117 7.28 -11.57 -1.59
C SER A 117 7.55 -10.34 -0.74
N VAL A 118 7.13 -9.14 -1.19
CA VAL A 118 7.30 -7.90 -0.43
C VAL A 118 6.35 -7.93 0.76
N ASN A 119 6.86 -7.79 1.99
CA ASN A 119 5.99 -7.64 3.15
C ASN A 119 5.50 -6.19 3.23
N VAL A 120 4.19 -6.01 3.04
CA VAL A 120 3.54 -4.69 3.04
C VAL A 120 3.78 -3.94 4.35
N ASP A 121 3.75 -4.65 5.47
CA ASP A 121 3.99 -4.10 6.81
C ASP A 121 5.43 -3.55 6.99
N ILE A 122 6.41 -4.16 6.30
CA ILE A 122 7.80 -3.70 6.33
C ILE A 122 7.97 -2.42 5.51
N CYS A 123 7.17 -2.25 4.44
CA CYS A 123 7.13 -1.00 3.69
C CYS A 123 6.52 0.14 4.51
N GLU A 124 5.51 -0.12 5.34
CA GLU A 124 4.90 0.90 6.20
C GLU A 124 5.88 1.53 7.19
N ILE A 125 6.86 0.76 7.67
CA ILE A 125 7.93 1.23 8.54
C ILE A 125 9.23 1.58 7.79
N CYS A 126 9.18 1.67 6.45
CA CYS A 126 10.31 2.06 5.61
C CYS A 126 11.58 1.21 5.80
N ALA A 127 11.41 -0.06 6.17
CA ALA A 127 12.53 -0.95 6.53
C ALA A 127 13.04 -1.81 5.37
N PHE A 128 12.55 -1.56 4.14
CA PHE A 128 12.96 -2.29 2.94
C PHE A 128 13.22 -1.34 1.77
N ALA A 129 14.33 -1.55 1.06
CA ALA A 129 14.84 -0.61 0.05
C ALA A 129 13.95 -0.48 -1.20
N ALA A 130 13.05 -1.44 -1.44
CA ALA A 130 12.07 -1.30 -2.52
C ALA A 130 10.94 -0.33 -2.15
N CYS A 131 10.77 0.02 -0.88
CA CYS A 131 9.74 0.94 -0.43
C CYS A 131 10.27 2.38 -0.51
N THR A 132 9.57 3.25 -1.20
CA THR A 132 9.92 4.66 -1.46
C THR A 132 8.81 5.57 -0.95
N GLY A 133 9.04 6.89 -0.88
CA GLY A 133 8.09 7.80 -0.22
C GLY A 133 8.21 7.74 1.31
N CYS A 134 9.39 7.36 1.76
CA CYS A 134 9.96 7.63 3.07
C CYS A 134 11.15 8.60 2.84
#